data_AF-A0A453J9W5-F1
#
_entry.id   AF-A0A453J9W5-F1
#
_cell.length_a   1.000
_cell.length_b   1.000
_cell.length_c   1.000
_cell.angle_alpha   90.00
_cell.angle_beta   90.00
_cell.angle_gamma   90.00
#
_symmetry.space_group_name_H-M   'P 1'
#
loop_
_entity.id
_entity.type
_entity.pdbx_description
1 polymer ?
#
loop_
_entity_poly.entity_id
_entity_poly.type
_entity_poly.pdbx_seq_one_letter_code
_entity_poly.pdbx_strand_id
1 'polypeptide(L)'
;HTHVQVAPVMKWNTPLELHASKIYTRAIFEKFGEVIYEAGQYRVEEIGKGKTYVARRYHPEKHEKWCRILYKVEVVDEGAEIIRECGNFEHTGLLCCHAVKV
;
A
#
# COMPACT_ATOMS: atom_id res chain seq x y z
N HIS A 1 8.36 -29.76 19.87
CA HIS A 1 8.19 -28.34 20.22
C HIS A 1 7.11 -27.74 19.35
N THR A 2 5.92 -27.51 19.89
CA THR A 2 4.82 -26.84 19.18
C THR A 2 5.16 -25.35 19.16
N HIS A 3 5.46 -24.81 17.99
CA HIS A 3 5.72 -23.39 17.83
C HIS A 3 4.38 -22.64 18.03
N VAL A 4 4.15 -22.09 19.22
CA VAL A 4 2.98 -21.23 19.46
C VAL A 4 3.19 -19.96 18.62
N GLN A 5 2.45 -19.84 17.52
CA GLN A 5 2.42 -18.60 16.77
C GLN A 5 1.56 -17.59 17.55
N VAL A 6 2.21 -16.59 18.13
CA VAL A 6 1.53 -15.45 18.75
C VAL A 6 0.85 -14.65 17.64
N ALA A 7 -0.39 -14.23 17.89
CA ALA A 7 -1.16 -13.41 16.95
C ALA A 7 -0.38 -12.13 16.58
N PRO A 8 -0.45 -11.66 15.32
CA PRO A 8 0.21 -10.43 14.91
C PRO A 8 -0.31 -9.23 15.72
N VAL A 9 0.60 -8.35 16.16
CA VAL A 9 0.23 -7.10 16.82
C VAL A 9 -0.13 -6.07 15.75
N MET A 10 -1.39 -5.62 15.74
CA MET A 10 -1.84 -4.55 14.86
C MET A 10 -1.33 -3.19 15.37
N LYS A 11 -0.55 -2.48 14.56
CA LYS A 11 0.04 -1.19 14.93
C LYS A 11 -0.94 -0.04 14.80
N TRP A 12 -1.79 -0.08 13.78
CA TRP A 12 -2.72 0.99 13.42
C TRP A 12 -4.16 0.64 13.73
N ASN A 13 -4.45 -0.66 13.94
CA ASN A 13 -5.76 -1.21 14.25
C ASN A 13 -6.83 -0.82 13.21
N THR A 14 -6.46 -0.88 11.93
CA THR A 14 -7.34 -0.54 10.80
C THR A 14 -7.99 -1.78 10.19
N PRO A 15 -9.15 -1.65 9.51
CA PRO A 15 -9.76 -2.77 8.79
C PRO A 15 -8.82 -3.41 7.76
N LEU A 16 -8.00 -2.59 7.09
CA LEU A 16 -7.02 -3.06 6.10
C LEU A 16 -5.91 -3.89 6.75
N GLU A 17 -5.36 -3.44 7.87
CA GLU A 17 -4.36 -4.18 8.64
C GLU A 17 -4.94 -5.50 9.17
N LEU A 18 -6.16 -5.48 9.69
CA LEU A 18 -6.84 -6.70 10.13
C LEU A 18 -7.01 -7.70 8.98
N HIS A 19 -7.42 -7.24 7.79
CA HIS A 19 -7.55 -8.11 6.62
C HIS A 19 -6.21 -8.69 6.19
N ALA A 20 -5.16 -7.86 6.12
CA ALA A 20 -3.80 -8.30 5.80
C ALA A 20 -3.27 -9.36 6.77
N SER A 21 -3.58 -9.25 8.07
CA SER A 21 -3.16 -10.23 9.09
C SER A 21 -3.68 -11.65 8.85
N LYS A 22 -4.77 -11.79 8.09
CA LYS A 22 -5.41 -13.08 7.78
C LYS A 22 -4.88 -13.72 6.50
N ILE A 23 -4.35 -12.91 5.58
CA ILE A 23 -3.91 -13.35 4.25
C ILE A 23 -2.39 -13.49 4.19
N TYR A 24 -1.66 -12.61 4.86
CA TYR A 24 -0.21 -12.60 4.83
C TYR A 24 0.40 -13.52 5.88
N THR A 25 1.53 -14.14 5.51
CA THR A 25 2.42 -14.75 6.49
C THR A 25 2.94 -13.67 7.46
N ARG A 26 3.37 -14.07 8.66
CA ARG A 26 3.84 -13.11 9.67
C ARG A 26 4.90 -12.14 9.15
N ALA A 27 5.88 -12.64 8.40
CA ALA A 27 6.96 -11.81 7.85
C ALA A 27 6.43 -10.77 6.83
N ILE A 28 5.48 -11.16 5.98
CA ILE A 28 4.88 -10.25 5.00
C ILE A 28 3.95 -9.25 5.70
N PHE A 29 3.23 -9.66 6.75
CA PHE A 29 2.41 -8.77 7.55
C PHE A 29 3.24 -7.68 8.25
N GLU A 30 4.39 -8.04 8.82
CA GLU A 30 5.31 -7.06 9.41
C GLU A 30 5.78 -6.01 8.37
N LYS A 31 6.08 -6.46 7.15
CA LYS A 31 6.40 -5.56 6.01
C LYS A 31 5.22 -4.73 5.56
N PHE A 32 4.01 -5.26 5.59
CA PHE A 32 2.81 -4.50 5.28
C PHE A 32 2.60 -3.33 6.24
N GLY A 33 2.99 -3.47 7.51
CA GLY A 33 2.99 -2.36 8.46
C GLY A 33 3.89 -1.19 8.03
N GLU A 34 5.06 -1.47 7.42
CA GLU A 34 5.94 -0.46 6.82
C GLU A 34 5.27 0.20 5.60
N VAL A 35 4.58 -0.60 4.77
CA VAL A 35 3.83 -0.10 3.60
C VAL A 35 2.73 0.89 4.02
N ILE A 36 1.96 0.59 5.07
CA ILE A 36 0.93 1.51 5.60
C ILE A 36 1.58 2.83 6.07
N TYR A 37 2.70 2.74 6.77
CA TYR A 37 3.43 3.93 7.21
C TYR A 37 3.87 4.81 6.03
N GLU A 38 4.47 4.19 5.01
CA GLU A 38 4.91 4.88 3.79
C GLU A 38 3.73 5.45 2.99
N ALA A 39 2.56 4.78 2.99
CA ALA A 39 1.34 5.29 2.37
C ALA A 39 0.91 6.63 2.98
N GLY A 40 1.17 6.85 4.28
CA GLY A 40 0.97 8.12 4.97
C GLY A 40 1.72 9.30 4.34
N GLN A 41 2.80 9.05 3.59
CA GLN A 41 3.58 10.09 2.90
C GLN A 41 2.95 10.57 1.59
N TYR A 42 1.77 10.07 1.23
CA TYR A 42 1.09 10.44 -0.01
C TYR A 42 -0.31 10.99 0.25
N ARG A 43 -0.73 11.96 -0.57
CA ARG A 43 -2.12 12.38 -0.76
C ARG A 43 -2.68 11.77 -2.03
N VAL A 44 -3.98 11.53 -2.06
CA VAL A 44 -4.69 10.99 -3.23
C VAL A 44 -5.51 12.09 -3.88
N GLU A 45 -5.39 12.19 -5.19
CA GLU A 45 -6.22 13.05 -6.03
C GLU A 45 -6.99 12.14 -6.99
N GLU A 46 -8.32 12.15 -6.91
CA GLU A 46 -9.18 11.44 -7.88
C GLU A 46 -9.22 12.26 -9.18
N ILE A 47 -8.81 11.63 -10.28
CA ILE A 47 -8.77 12.26 -11.61
C ILE A 47 -9.78 11.63 -12.59
N GLY A 48 -10.29 10.45 -12.26
CA GLY A 48 -11.40 9.80 -12.95
C GLY A 48 -12.29 9.11 -11.92
N LYS A 49 -13.57 9.54 -11.88
CA LYS A 49 -14.54 9.10 -10.88
C LYS A 49 -14.58 7.58 -10.72
N GLY A 50 -14.21 7.09 -9.54
CA GLY A 50 -14.20 5.67 -9.15
C GLY A 50 -13.19 4.80 -9.88
N LYS A 51 -12.29 5.38 -10.68
CA LYS A 51 -11.47 4.62 -11.66
C LYS A 51 -10.01 4.97 -11.64
N THR A 52 -9.67 6.25 -11.54
CA THR A 52 -8.29 6.70 -11.71
C THR A 52 -7.93 7.73 -10.66
N TYR A 53 -6.81 7.47 -9.99
CA TYR A 53 -6.29 8.30 -8.94
C TYR A 53 -4.80 8.57 -9.16
N VAL A 54 -4.31 9.62 -8.53
CA VAL A 54 -2.89 9.96 -8.48
C VAL A 54 -2.46 10.07 -7.03
N ALA A 55 -1.51 9.23 -6.63
CA ALA A 55 -0.85 9.33 -5.35
C ALA A 55 0.32 10.32 -5.47
N ARG A 56 0.21 11.48 -4.82
CA ARG A 56 1.22 12.53 -4.78
C ARG A 56 1.92 12.58 -3.43
N ARG A 57 3.24 12.56 -3.42
CA ARG A 57 4.04 12.64 -2.19
C ARG A 57 3.84 13.99 -1.48
N TYR A 58 3.70 13.97 -0.16
CA TYR A 58 3.82 15.14 0.71
C TYR A 58 5.28 15.58 0.80
N HIS A 59 5.53 16.88 0.79
CA HIS A 59 6.87 17.45 0.91
C HIS A 59 7.89 16.94 -0.14
N PRO A 60 7.58 17.00 -1.45
CA PRO A 60 8.51 16.55 -2.49
C PRO A 60 9.86 17.28 -2.46
N GLU A 61 9.91 18.50 -1.90
CA GLU A 61 11.11 19.30 -1.74
C GLU A 61 12.15 18.69 -0.77
N LYS A 62 11.74 17.76 0.08
CA LYS A 62 12.65 17.04 1.00
C LYS A 62 13.38 15.87 0.33
N HIS A 63 13.11 15.61 -0.94
CA HIS A 63 13.69 14.52 -1.72
C HIS A 63 14.48 15.05 -2.91
N GLU A 64 15.35 14.20 -3.45
CA GLU A 64 16.11 14.50 -4.65
C GLU A 64 15.18 14.82 -5.84
N LYS A 65 15.59 15.74 -6.71
CA LYS A 65 14.76 16.19 -7.85
C LYS A 65 14.41 15.08 -8.85
N TRP A 66 15.22 14.03 -8.90
CA TRP A 66 15.00 12.86 -9.76
C TRP A 66 14.06 11.81 -9.13
N CYS A 67 13.70 11.96 -7.84
CA CYS A 67 12.72 11.08 -7.21
C CYS A 67 11.35 11.30 -7.83
N ARG A 68 10.70 10.20 -8.17
CA ARG A 68 9.33 10.22 -8.67
C ARG A 68 8.36 10.57 -7.52
N ILE A 69 7.56 11.61 -7.74
CA ILE A 69 6.62 12.16 -6.74
C ILE A 69 5.15 11.89 -7.04
N LEU A 70 4.82 11.41 -8.25
CA LEU A 70 3.47 11.11 -8.73
C LEU A 70 3.40 9.67 -9.21
N TYR A 71 2.40 8.93 -8.74
CA TYR A 71 2.15 7.55 -9.12
C TYR A 71 0.70 7.42 -9.56
N LYS A 72 0.48 6.96 -10.80
CA LYS A 72 -0.86 6.69 -11.29
C LYS A 72 -1.35 5.37 -10.71
N VAL A 73 -2.62 5.40 -10.40
CA VAL A 73 -3.37 4.34 -9.77
C VAL A 73 -4.64 4.14 -10.58
N GLU A 74 -4.89 2.91 -11.02
CA GLU A 74 -6.15 2.54 -11.65
C GLU A 74 -6.87 1.47 -10.83
N VAL A 75 -8.19 1.60 -10.77
CA VAL A 75 -9.13 0.68 -10.16
C VAL A 75 -10.02 0.19 -11.29
N VAL A 76 -9.98 -1.10 -11.56
CA VAL A 76 -10.69 -1.75 -12.66
C VAL A 76 -11.54 -2.90 -12.13
N ASP A 77 -12.31 -3.54 -13.01
CA ASP A 77 -13.17 -4.69 -12.67
C ASP A 77 -14.05 -4.42 -11.45
N GLU A 78 -14.73 -3.27 -11.47
CA GLU A 78 -15.64 -2.81 -10.41
C GLU A 78 -14.99 -2.74 -9.01
N GLY A 79 -13.67 -2.57 -8.95
CA GLY A 79 -12.92 -2.49 -7.70
C GLY A 79 -12.19 -3.78 -7.31
N ALA A 80 -12.30 -4.85 -8.12
CA ALA A 80 -11.63 -6.11 -7.85
C ALA A 80 -10.13 -6.06 -8.14
N GLU A 81 -9.70 -5.23 -9.09
CA GLU A 81 -8.30 -5.14 -9.50
C GLU A 81 -7.75 -3.71 -9.40
N ILE A 82 -6.48 -3.66 -9.02
CA ILE A 82 -5.71 -2.45 -8.78
C ILE A 82 -4.48 -2.50 -9.71
N ILE A 83 -4.49 -1.65 -10.75
CA ILE A 83 -3.34 -1.51 -11.67
C ILE A 83 -2.46 -0.37 -11.18
N ARG A 84 -1.15 -0.62 -11.10
CA ARG A 84 -0.14 0.33 -10.58
C ARG A 84 1.10 0.31 -11.46
N GLU A 85 1.73 1.48 -11.61
CA GLU A 85 2.93 1.61 -12.45
C GLU A 85 4.23 1.21 -11.73
N CYS A 86 4.19 0.98 -10.42
CA CYS A 86 5.39 0.68 -9.63
C CYS A 86 5.85 -0.79 -9.69
N GLY A 87 5.00 -1.71 -10.14
CA GLY A 87 5.33 -3.14 -10.27
C GLY A 87 5.58 -3.91 -8.97
N ASN A 88 5.39 -3.32 -7.78
CA ASN A 88 5.83 -3.97 -6.53
C ASN A 88 5.14 -5.31 -6.26
N PHE A 89 3.85 -5.43 -6.59
CA PHE A 89 3.07 -6.63 -6.33
C PHE A 89 3.54 -7.79 -7.21
N GLU A 90 3.80 -7.52 -8.48
CA GLU A 90 4.28 -8.49 -9.47
C GLU A 90 5.64 -9.06 -9.08
N HIS A 91 6.50 -8.25 -8.43
CA HIS A 91 7.84 -8.67 -8.01
C HIS A 91 7.87 -9.32 -6.62
N THR A 92 7.01 -8.89 -5.69
CA THR A 92 7.13 -9.25 -4.26
C THR A 92 5.90 -9.93 -3.68
N GLY A 93 4.77 -9.94 -4.39
CA GLY A 93 3.47 -10.36 -3.87
C GLY A 93 2.88 -9.42 -2.80
N LEU A 94 3.51 -8.27 -2.54
CA LEU A 94 3.09 -7.30 -1.54
C LEU A 94 2.52 -6.05 -2.21
N LEU A 95 1.37 -5.58 -1.74
CA LEU A 95 0.80 -4.31 -2.18
C LEU A 95 1.78 -3.15 -1.90
N CYS A 96 1.96 -2.25 -2.87
CA CYS A 96 2.76 -1.04 -2.66
C CYS A 96 2.00 0.00 -1.82
N CYS A 97 2.73 0.98 -1.29
CA CYS A 97 2.14 2.07 -0.52
C CYS A 97 1.19 2.94 -1.38
N HIS A 98 1.42 3.03 -2.70
CA HIS A 98 0.53 3.72 -3.63
C HIS A 98 -0.79 2.97 -3.85
N ALA A 99 -0.78 1.63 -3.71
CA ALA A 99 -1.98 0.80 -3.73
C ALA A 99 -2.78 1.00 -2.45
N VAL A 100 -2.12 0.82 -1.31
CA VAL A 100 -2.71 0.94 0.03
C VAL A 100 -3.33 2.31 0.29
N LYS A 101 -2.77 3.37 -0.31
CA LYS A 101 -3.23 4.74 -0.06
C LYS A 101 -4.56 5.09 -0.77
N VAL A 102 -4.89 4.40 -1.86
CA VAL A 102 -6.11 4.65 -2.67
C VAL A 102 -7.19 3.66 -2.28
#